data_AF-A0A1F6Z2Y2-F1
#
_entry.id   AF-A0A1F6Z2Y2-F1
#
_cell.length_a   1.000
_cell.length_b   1.000
_cell.length_c   1.000
_cell.angle_alpha   90.00
_cell.angle_beta   90.00
_cell.angle_gamma   90.00
#
_symmetry.space_group_name_H-M   'P 1'
#
loop_
_entity.id
_entity.type
_entity.pdbx_description
1 polymer ?
#
loop_
_entity_poly.entity_id
_entity_poly.type
_entity_poly.pdbx_seq_one_letter_code
_entity_poly.pdbx_strand_id
1 'polypeptide(L)' 'MLGENISNALESEKIDLNVVEDKIRKIIKENPGLSEHAYMGIIMKEFGSRVSGKEVMEIIKRYIG' A
#
# COMPACT_ATOMS: atom_id res chain seq x y z
N MET A 1 30.26 -23.62 -2.13
CA MET A 1 29.75 -22.43 -1.42
C MET A 1 28.48 -21.99 -2.13
N LEU A 2 27.32 -22.41 -1.62
CA LEU A 2 26.03 -21.85 -2.03
C LEU A 2 25.80 -20.65 -1.12
N GLY A 3 26.20 -19.49 -1.61
CA GLY A 3 26.11 -18.22 -0.91
C GLY A 3 25.81 -17.10 -1.87
N GLU A 4 25.06 -17.38 -2.94
CA GLU A 4 24.33 -16.35 -3.66
C GLU A 4 23.21 -15.91 -2.74
N ASN A 5 23.56 -15.06 -1.77
CA ASN A 5 22.60 -14.29 -1.01
C ASN A 5 21.79 -13.53 -2.05
N ILE A 6 20.52 -13.87 -2.10
CA ILE A 6 19.45 -13.38 -2.96
C ILE A 6 19.19 -11.91 -2.61
N SER A 7 20.22 -11.07 -2.71
CA SER A 7 20.19 -9.66 -2.30
C SER A 7 19.87 -8.72 -3.45
N ASN A 8 19.54 -9.24 -4.65
CA ASN A 8 19.56 -8.45 -5.89
C ASN A 8 18.36 -8.65 -6.84
N ALA A 9 17.15 -9.00 -6.37
CA ALA A 9 16.04 -9.25 -7.30
C ALA A 9 14.75 -8.43 -7.13
N LEU A 10 14.68 -7.47 -6.20
CA LEU A 10 13.49 -6.62 -6.07
C LEU A 10 13.89 -5.18 -5.71
N GLU A 11 14.57 -4.50 -6.63
CA GLU A 11 14.40 -3.05 -6.74
C GLU A 11 12.93 -2.83 -7.10
N SER A 12 12.11 -2.67 -6.06
CA SER A 12 10.69 -2.70 -6.19
C SER A 12 10.27 -1.42 -6.92
N GLU A 13 9.88 -1.52 -8.19
CA GLU A 13 9.39 -0.36 -8.96
C GLU A 13 8.32 0.36 -8.14
N LYS A 14 8.57 1.66 -7.89
CA LYS A 14 7.62 2.53 -7.19
C LYS A 14 6.31 2.50 -7.96
N ILE A 15 5.22 2.16 -7.28
CA ILE A 15 3.89 2.11 -7.90
C ILE A 15 3.36 3.53 -8.08
N ASP A 16 2.67 3.77 -9.20
CA ASP A 16 1.93 5.00 -9.43
C ASP A 16 0.86 5.20 -8.33
N LEU A 17 0.88 6.36 -7.70
CA LEU A 17 -0.07 6.70 -6.63
C LEU A 17 -1.53 6.65 -7.07
N ASN A 18 -1.83 6.86 -8.36
CA ASN A 18 -3.20 6.71 -8.87
C ASN A 18 -3.72 5.28 -8.73
N VAL A 19 -2.86 4.27 -8.94
CA VAL A 19 -3.21 2.85 -8.76
C VAL A 19 -3.49 2.54 -7.29
N VAL A 20 -2.68 3.12 -6.40
CA VAL A 20 -2.85 2.99 -4.95
C VAL A 20 -4.16 3.65 -4.51
N GLU A 21 -4.45 4.84 -5.01
CA GLU A 21 -5.67 5.59 -4.70
C GLU A 21 -6.94 4.87 -5.19
N ASP A 22 -6.93 4.33 -6.41
CA ASP A 22 -8.06 3.54 -6.92
C ASP A 22 -8.29 2.29 -6.07
N LYS A 23 -7.21 1.64 -5.60
CA LYS A 23 -7.34 0.50 -4.69
C LYS A 23 -7.93 0.91 -3.34
N ILE A 24 -7.47 2.03 -2.76
CA ILE A 24 -8.01 2.59 -1.52
C ILE A 24 -9.51 2.87 -1.66
N ARG A 25 -9.93 3.54 -2.75
CA ARG A 25 -11.35 3.82 -3.01
C ARG A 25 -12.18 2.55 -3.12
N LYS A 26 -11.64 1.51 -3.76
CA LYS A 26 -12.30 0.21 -3.88
C LYS A 26 -12.50 -0.45 -2.51
N ILE A 27 -11.45 -0.56 -1.69
CA ILE A 27 -11.55 -1.24 -0.39
C ILE A 27 -12.43 -0.50 0.60
N ILE A 28 -12.49 0.83 0.55
CA ILE A 28 -13.40 1.65 1.37
C ILE A 28 -14.86 1.37 0.99
N LYS A 29 -15.16 1.26 -0.31
CA LYS A 29 -16.50 0.91 -0.79
C LYS A 29 -16.90 -0.51 -0.41
N GLU A 30 -15.97 -1.45 -0.48
CA GLU A 30 -16.22 -2.86 -0.18
C GLU A 30 -16.32 -3.14 1.33
N ASN A 31 -15.59 -2.39 2.15
CA ASN A 31 -15.47 -2.63 3.60
C ASN A 31 -15.64 -1.33 4.39
N PRO A 32 -16.81 -0.66 4.34
CA PRO A 32 -17.01 0.62 5.03
C PRO A 32 -16.89 0.48 6.55
N GLY A 33 -16.49 1.56 7.22
CA GLY A 33 -16.44 1.64 8.69
C GLY A 33 -15.16 1.08 9.33
N LEU A 34 -14.18 0.59 8.54
CA LEU A 34 -12.86 0.27 9.06
C LEU A 34 -12.10 1.53 9.49
N SER A 35 -11.19 1.38 10.45
CA SER A 35 -10.28 2.45 10.85
C SER A 35 -9.23 2.74 9.77
N GLU A 36 -8.65 3.94 9.79
CA GLU A 36 -7.59 4.34 8.86
C GLU A 36 -6.42 3.33 8.86
N HIS A 37 -6.06 2.84 10.05
CA HIS A 37 -4.98 1.88 10.25
C HIS A 37 -5.32 0.48 9.69
N ALA A 38 -6.59 0.08 9.73
CA ALA A 38 -7.03 -1.17 9.13
C ALA A 38 -6.94 -1.12 7.60
N TYR A 39 -7.39 -0.03 6.96
CA TYR A 39 -7.18 0.17 5.52
C TYR A 39 -5.70 0.23 5.16
N MET A 40 -4.89 0.92 5.96
CA MET A 40 -3.44 1.00 5.76
C MET A 40 -2.80 -0.39 5.81
N GLY A 41 -3.19 -1.25 6.75
CA GLY A 41 -2.71 -2.63 6.81
C GLY A 41 -3.03 -3.44 5.55
N ILE A 42 -4.21 -3.25 4.95
CA ILE A 42 -4.61 -3.90 3.69
C ILE A 42 -3.72 -3.42 2.54
N ILE A 43 -3.55 -2.10 2.38
CA ILE A 43 -2.75 -1.50 1.31
C ILE A 43 -1.27 -1.85 1.46
N MET A 44 -0.73 -1.83 2.68
CA MET A 44 0.65 -2.20 2.97
C MET A 44 0.93 -3.67 2.72
N LYS A 45 -0.03 -4.56 2.98
CA LYS A 45 0.11 -5.98 2.65
C LYS A 45 0.15 -6.22 1.14
N GLU A 46 -0.56 -5.40 0.36
CA GLU A 46 -0.66 -5.55 -1.10
C GLU A 46 0.52 -4.93 -1.84
N PHE A 47 0.96 -3.74 -1.45
CA PHE A 47 2.00 -2.99 -2.16
C PHE A 47 3.34 -2.96 -1.43
N GLY A 48 3.36 -3.19 -0.12
CA GLY A 48 4.59 -3.27 0.68
C GLY A 48 5.46 -2.02 0.54
N SER A 49 6.77 -2.23 0.37
CA SER A 49 7.77 -1.16 0.22
C SER A 49 7.66 -0.36 -1.09
N ARG A 50 6.78 -0.77 -2.02
CA ARG A 50 6.60 -0.09 -3.31
C ARG A 50 5.80 1.21 -3.23
N VAL A 51 5.27 1.52 -2.06
CA VAL A 51 4.49 2.72 -1.77
C VAL A 51 4.92 3.32 -0.43
N SER A 52 4.89 4.65 -0.31
CA SER A 52 5.12 5.31 0.97
C SER A 52 3.91 5.17 1.89
N GLY A 53 4.13 4.75 3.14
CA GLY A 53 3.06 4.75 4.14
C GLY A 53 2.51 6.12 4.50
N LYS A 54 3.34 7.16 4.34
CA LYS A 54 2.86 8.53 4.45
C LYS A 54 1.85 8.87 3.35
N GLU A 55 2.19 8.57 2.09
CA GLU A 55 1.32 8.83 0.93
C GLU A 55 0.00 8.05 1.08
N VAL A 56 0.07 6.77 1.46
CA VAL A 56 -1.12 5.92 1.70
C VAL A 56 -2.03 6.50 2.78
N MET A 57 -1.46 6.89 3.92
CA MET A 57 -2.23 7.44 5.04
C MET A 57 -2.91 8.76 4.66
N GLU A 58 -2.20 9.63 3.94
CA GLU A 58 -2.77 10.88 3.44
C GLU A 58 -3.96 10.64 2.50
N ILE A 59 -3.84 9.68 1.57
CA ILE A 59 -4.93 9.32 0.66
C ILE A 59 -6.12 8.77 1.44
N ILE A 60 -5.92 7.81 2.35
CA ILE A 60 -6.98 7.20 3.16
C ILE A 60 -7.77 8.28 3.91
N LYS A 61 -7.07 9.20 4.58
CA LYS A 61 -7.69 10.30 5.35
C LYS A 61 -8.58 11.21 4.51
N ARG A 62 -8.24 11.46 3.23
CA ARG A 62 -9.09 12.25 2.33
C ARG A 62 -10.46 11.61 2.05
N TYR A 63 -10.60 10.30 2.23
CA TYR A 63 -11.83 9.57 1.91
C TYR A 63 -12.68 9.22 3.13
N ILE A 64 -12.10 9.17 4.33
CA ILE A 64 -12.80 8.76 5.56
C ILE A 64 -12.81 9.83 6.66
N GLY A 65 -11.95 10.85 6.55
CA GLY A 65 -11.85 11.98 7.48
C GLY A 65 -12.66 13.19 7.04
#